data_AF-A0AAD8EX79-F1
#
_entry.id   AF-A0AAD8EX79-F1
#
_cell.length_a   1.000
_cell.length_b   1.000
_cell.length_c   1.000
_cell.angle_alpha   90.00
_cell.angle_beta   90.00
_cell.angle_gamma   90.00
#
_symmetry.space_group_name_H-M   'P 1'
#
loop_
_entity.id
_entity.type
_entity.pdbx_description
1 polymer ?
#
loop_
_entity_poly.entity_id
_entity_poly.type
_entity_poly.pdbx_seq_one_letter_code
_entity_poly.pdbx_strand_id
1 'polypeptide(L)'
;LPSTGERRLEYGYQNVTDINSKFSRFWFTPFRPDITVYHPETVKLILKSSAPKARGYGTVYEHAMPWIGDGLIVSNGATWARARRLLTPAFHFDILKNYVSVYNTAADTLL
;
A
#
# COMPACT_ATOMS: atom_id res chain seq x y z
N LEU A 1 -0.34 -21.28 14.46
CA LEU A 1 -1.20 -20.81 13.35
C LEU A 1 -2.16 -21.94 12.97
N PRO A 2 -3.43 -21.66 12.65
CA PRO A 2 -4.39 -22.67 12.21
C PRO A 2 -3.93 -23.42 10.95
N SER A 3 -4.40 -24.65 10.76
CA SER A 3 -3.98 -25.54 9.65
C SER A 3 -4.62 -25.19 8.30
N THR A 4 -5.83 -24.62 8.28
CA THR A 4 -6.58 -24.25 7.07
C THR A 4 -6.55 -22.74 6.79
N GLY A 5 -6.69 -22.35 5.51
CA GLY A 5 -6.64 -20.94 5.07
C GLY A 5 -7.74 -20.07 5.69
N GLU A 6 -8.98 -20.55 5.70
CA GLU A 6 -10.12 -19.82 6.26
C GLU A 6 -9.97 -19.54 7.76
N ARG A 7 -9.54 -20.56 8.52
CA ARG A 7 -9.27 -20.40 9.96
C ARG A 7 -8.12 -19.44 10.23
N ARG A 8 -7.14 -19.31 9.31
CA ARG A 8 -6.08 -18.29 9.44
C ARG A 8 -6.61 -16.88 9.24
N LEU A 9 -7.57 -16.69 8.34
CA LEU A 9 -8.22 -15.39 8.13
C LEU A 9 -9.04 -15.00 9.36
N GLU A 10 -9.83 -15.93 9.89
CA GLU A 10 -10.63 -15.70 11.10
C GLU A 10 -9.74 -15.41 12.32
N TYR A 11 -8.68 -16.19 12.51
CA TYR A 11 -7.68 -15.94 13.54
C TYR A 11 -6.97 -14.59 13.36
N GLY A 12 -6.70 -14.19 12.11
CA GLY A 12 -6.16 -12.86 11.78
C GLY A 12 -7.12 -11.75 12.18
N TYR A 13 -8.41 -11.90 11.85
CA TYR A 13 -9.46 -10.97 12.21
C TYR A 13 -9.60 -10.81 13.73
N GLN A 14 -9.73 -11.92 14.46
CA GLN A 14 -9.83 -11.91 15.93
C GLN A 14 -8.59 -11.30 16.59
N ASN A 15 -7.39 -11.54 16.05
CA ASN A 15 -6.17 -10.91 16.56
C ASN A 15 -6.18 -9.38 16.41
N VAL A 16 -6.67 -8.92 15.27
CA VAL A 16 -6.75 -7.49 14.92
C VAL A 16 -7.82 -6.78 15.75
N THR A 17 -8.96 -7.43 16.00
CA THR A 17 -10.08 -6.84 16.74
C THR A 17 -9.93 -6.95 18.25
N ASP A 18 -9.57 -8.13 18.76
CA ASP A 18 -9.80 -8.48 20.17
C ASP A 18 -8.49 -8.56 20.99
N ILE A 19 -7.41 -9.07 20.39
CA ILE A 19 -6.18 -9.41 21.12
C ILE A 19 -5.18 -8.23 21.13
N ASN A 20 -5.02 -7.57 19.98
CA ASN A 20 -4.08 -6.47 19.81
C ASN A 20 -4.77 -5.31 19.12
N SER A 21 -5.78 -4.71 19.73
CA SER A 21 -6.69 -3.73 19.08
C SER A 21 -6.02 -2.50 18.43
N LYS A 22 -4.73 -2.22 18.70
CA LYS A 22 -4.02 -1.06 18.16
C LYS A 22 -3.01 -1.37 17.04
N PHE A 23 -2.19 -2.39 17.23
CA PHE A 23 -1.13 -2.80 16.30
C PHE A 23 -0.74 -4.25 16.56
N SER A 24 -0.26 -4.95 15.53
CA SER A 24 0.34 -6.26 15.67
C SER A 24 1.81 -6.24 15.26
N ARG A 25 2.62 -7.09 15.89
CA ARG A 25 4.02 -7.32 15.52
C ARG A 25 4.11 -8.65 14.80
N PHE A 26 4.67 -8.64 13.61
CA PHE A 26 4.98 -9.82 12.82
C PHE A 26 6.49 -9.89 12.60
N TRP A 27 7.06 -11.10 12.55
CA TRP A 27 8.48 -11.30 12.26
C TRP A 27 8.63 -11.88 10.86
N PHE A 28 9.18 -11.08 9.93
CA PHE A 28 9.43 -11.54 8.56
C PHE A 28 10.71 -12.39 8.47
N THR A 29 11.70 -12.09 9.32
CA THR A 29 12.91 -12.91 9.54
C THR A 29 13.28 -12.84 11.03
N PRO A 30 14.18 -13.72 11.55
CA PRO A 30 14.60 -13.67 12.97
C PRO A 30 15.17 -12.33 13.44
N PHE A 31 15.64 -11.49 12.51
CA PHE A 31 16.25 -10.19 12.82
C PHE A 31 15.40 -9.00 12.34
N ARG A 32 14.18 -9.25 11.86
CA ARG A 32 13.31 -8.22 11.31
C ARG A 32 11.88 -8.31 11.85
N PRO A 33 11.56 -7.53 12.90
CA PRO A 33 10.18 -7.32 13.30
C PRO A 33 9.56 -6.22 12.43
N ASP A 34 8.42 -6.52 11.83
CA ASP A 34 7.56 -5.56 11.16
C ASP A 34 6.34 -5.28 12.05
N ILE A 35 5.90 -4.01 12.09
CA ILE A 35 4.73 -3.58 12.85
C ILE A 35 3.61 -3.25 11.87
N THR A 36 2.48 -3.94 12.01
CA THR A 36 1.27 -3.67 11.25
C THR A 36 0.32 -2.86 12.12
N VAL A 37 -0.07 -1.70 11.62
CA VAL A 37 -1.01 -0.79 12.30
C VAL A 37 -2.33 -0.79 11.56
N TYR A 38 -3.43 -0.96 12.29
CA TYR A 38 -4.79 -0.98 11.74
C TYR A 38 -5.77 -0.10 12.53
N HIS A 39 -5.35 0.46 13.66
CA HIS A 39 -6.19 1.40 14.40
C HIS A 39 -6.37 2.70 13.62
N PRO A 40 -7.62 3.18 13.43
CA PRO A 40 -7.92 4.28 12.53
C PRO A 40 -7.15 5.56 12.85
N GLU A 41 -7.05 5.95 14.13
CA GLU A 41 -6.31 7.16 14.51
C GLU A 41 -4.81 7.08 14.22
N THR A 42 -4.21 5.91 14.40
CA THR A 42 -2.78 5.70 14.15
C THR A 42 -2.51 5.64 12.65
N VAL A 43 -3.34 4.93 11.89
CA VAL A 43 -3.27 4.87 10.42
C VAL A 43 -3.41 6.27 9.83
N LYS A 44 -4.39 7.04 10.30
CA LYS A 44 -4.60 8.43 9.87
C LYS A 44 -3.38 9.31 10.16
N LEU A 45 -2.77 9.17 11.33
CA LEU A 45 -1.54 9.92 11.67
C LEU A 45 -0.40 9.57 10.71
N ILE A 46 -0.16 8.28 10.47
CA ILE A 46 0.91 7.81 9.58
C ILE A 46 0.65 8.26 8.13
N LEU A 47 -0.56 8.07 7.61
CA LEU A 47 -0.91 8.41 6.22
C LEU A 47 -0.94 9.92 5.95
N LYS A 48 -1.22 10.74 6.96
CA LYS A 48 -1.12 12.21 6.85
C LYS A 48 0.31 12.73 6.98
N SER A 49 1.22 11.92 7.50
CA SER A 49 2.61 12.33 7.63
C SER A 49 3.29 12.46 6.26
N SER A 50 4.14 13.46 6.11
CA SER A 50 5.05 13.59 4.97
C SER A 50 6.40 12.93 5.24
N ALA A 51 6.45 11.97 6.17
CA ALA A 51 7.68 11.25 6.49
C ALA A 51 8.18 10.50 5.24
N PRO A 52 9.51 10.43 5.04
CA PRO A 52 10.04 9.67 3.91
C PRO A 52 9.65 8.20 4.04
N LYS A 53 9.31 7.58 2.91
CA LYS A 53 9.13 6.14 2.81
C LYS A 53 10.40 5.44 3.29
N ALA A 54 10.22 4.35 4.01
CA ALA A 54 11.34 3.54 4.47
C ALA A 54 12.20 3.11 3.29
N ARG A 55 13.51 3.41 3.37
CA ARG A 55 14.55 2.91 2.47
C ARG A 55 15.47 1.99 3.26
N GLY A 56 15.92 0.90 2.67
CA GLY A 56 16.74 -0.11 3.36
C GLY A 56 16.23 -1.54 3.26
N TYR A 57 17.12 -2.47 3.63
CA TYR A 57 17.02 -3.90 3.35
C TYR A 57 15.69 -4.50 3.80
N GLY A 58 14.98 -5.09 2.82
CA GLY A 58 13.73 -5.82 3.05
C GLY A 58 12.45 -4.97 2.96
N THR A 59 12.54 -3.65 2.87
CA THR A 59 11.31 -2.84 2.69
C THR A 59 10.64 -3.15 1.36
N VAL A 60 9.31 -3.02 1.31
CA VAL A 60 8.52 -3.24 0.09
C VAL A 60 9.00 -2.33 -1.06
N TYR A 61 9.47 -1.13 -0.75
CA TYR A 61 9.96 -0.17 -1.76
C TYR A 61 11.32 -0.57 -2.36
N GLU A 62 12.24 -1.15 -1.58
CA GLU A 62 13.51 -1.68 -2.12
C GLU A 62 13.25 -2.84 -3.09
N HIS A 63 12.30 -3.72 -2.77
CA HIS A 63 11.95 -4.83 -3.66
C HIS A 63 11.35 -4.36 -4.99
N ALA A 64 10.69 -3.20 -5.01
CA ALA A 64 10.15 -2.60 -6.22
C ALA A 64 11.22 -1.88 -7.07
N MET A 65 12.30 -1.40 -6.45
CA MET A 65 13.29 -0.53 -7.09
C MET A 65 13.94 -1.13 -8.36
N PRO A 66 14.29 -2.43 -8.44
CA PRO A 66 14.83 -3.03 -9.66
C PRO A 66 13.89 -2.98 -10.87
N TRP A 67 12.57 -2.89 -10.65
CA TRP A 67 11.58 -2.92 -11.72
C TRP A 67 11.17 -1.53 -12.19
N ILE A 68 11.01 -0.59 -11.24
CA ILE A 68 10.45 0.75 -11.52
C ILE A 68 11.42 1.89 -11.25
N GLY A 69 12.65 1.58 -10.82
CA GLY A 69 13.68 2.56 -10.47
C GLY A 69 13.25 3.50 -9.36
N ASP A 70 13.75 4.73 -9.41
CA ASP A 70 13.38 5.81 -8.48
C ASP A 70 12.07 6.51 -8.91
N GLY A 71 11.07 5.70 -9.28
CA GLY A 71 9.78 6.14 -9.79
C GLY A 71 8.88 6.81 -8.74
N LEU A 72 7.68 7.22 -9.14
CA LEU A 72 6.72 7.93 -8.27
C LEU A 72 6.42 7.17 -6.96
N ILE A 73 6.38 5.83 -7.01
CA ILE A 73 6.00 5.00 -5.85
C ILE A 73 7.13 4.94 -4.81
N VAL A 74 8.39 5.04 -5.23
CA VAL A 74 9.60 4.85 -4.38
C VAL A 74 10.25 6.19 -3.99
N SER A 75 10.07 7.22 -4.81
CA SER A 75 10.61 8.55 -4.57
C SER A 75 10.03 9.22 -3.31
N ASN A 76 10.81 10.12 -2.72
CA ASN A 76 10.47 10.89 -1.52
C ASN A 76 10.65 12.40 -1.76
N GLY A 77 10.08 13.22 -0.86
CA GLY A 77 10.32 14.66 -0.81
C GLY A 77 10.05 15.40 -2.12
N ALA A 78 10.99 16.25 -2.52
CA ALA A 78 10.87 17.12 -3.70
C ALA A 78 10.76 16.33 -5.01
N THR A 79 11.49 15.22 -5.15
CA THR A 79 11.43 14.36 -6.34
C THR A 79 10.02 13.78 -6.52
N TRP A 80 9.45 13.25 -5.44
CA TRP A 80 8.07 12.75 -5.44
C TRP A 80 7.06 13.87 -5.75
N ALA A 81 7.20 15.03 -5.12
CA ALA A 81 6.28 16.15 -5.30
C ALA A 81 6.30 16.67 -6.74
N ARG A 82 7.49 16.78 -7.35
CA ARG A 82 7.66 17.16 -8.76
C ARG A 82 7.01 16.14 -9.69
N ALA A 83 7.30 14.85 -9.51
CA ALA A 83 6.74 13.79 -10.33
C ALA A 83 5.20 13.74 -10.22
N ARG A 84 4.66 13.89 -9.00
CA ARG A 84 3.22 13.91 -8.76
C ARG A 84 2.55 15.10 -9.44
N ARG A 85 3.12 16.30 -9.32
CA ARG A 85 2.59 17.52 -9.96
C ARG A 85 2.49 17.38 -11.48
N LEU A 86 3.46 16.72 -12.10
CA LEU A 86 3.46 16.47 -13.55
C LEU A 86 2.41 15.45 -13.97
N LEU A 87 2.12 14.45 -13.11
CA LEU A 87 1.17 13.38 -13.42
C LEU A 87 -0.28 13.72 -13.08
N THR A 88 -0.55 14.56 -12.07
CA THR A 88 -1.92 14.89 -11.64
C THR A 88 -2.85 15.36 -12.77
N PRO A 89 -2.41 16.17 -13.75
CA PRO A 89 -3.27 16.58 -14.86
C PRO A 89 -3.80 15.41 -15.71
N ALA A 90 -3.02 14.33 -15.88
CA ALA A 90 -3.43 13.15 -16.64
C ALA A 90 -4.59 12.38 -15.98
N PHE A 91 -4.83 12.61 -14.69
CA PHE A 91 -5.92 12.04 -13.92
C PHE A 91 -7.05 13.05 -13.66
N HIS A 92 -7.13 14.13 -14.45
CA HIS A 92 -8.25 15.06 -14.39
C HIS A 92 -9.55 14.39 -14.88
N PHE A 93 -10.69 14.74 -14.28
CA PHE A 93 -11.97 14.10 -14.55
C PHE A 93 -12.35 14.08 -16.03
N ASP A 94 -12.09 15.17 -16.76
CA ASP A 94 -12.40 15.27 -18.19
C ASP A 94 -11.57 14.31 -19.06
N ILE A 95 -10.36 13.97 -18.63
CA ILE A 95 -9.56 12.94 -19.29
C ILE A 95 -10.13 11.56 -18.97
N LEU A 96 -10.42 11.30 -17.69
CA LEU A 96 -10.91 9.99 -17.23
C LEU A 96 -12.26 9.60 -17.84
N LYS A 97 -13.16 10.55 -18.13
CA LYS A 97 -14.45 10.28 -18.80
C LYS A 97 -14.29 9.49 -20.10
N ASN A 98 -13.27 9.82 -20.89
CA ASN A 98 -13.04 9.16 -22.18
C ASN A 98 -12.60 7.70 -22.01
N TYR A 99 -12.00 7.34 -20.87
CA TYR A 99 -11.58 5.98 -20.57
C TYR A 99 -12.73 5.09 -20.06
N VAL A 100 -13.85 5.66 -19.61
CA VAL A 100 -14.99 4.87 -19.11
C VAL A 100 -15.52 3.92 -20.19
N SER A 101 -15.63 4.39 -21.45
CA SER A 101 -16.05 3.55 -22.56
C SER A 101 -15.08 2.38 -22.78
N VAL A 102 -13.77 2.63 -22.68
CA VAL A 102 -12.74 1.58 -22.84
C VAL A 102 -12.84 0.55 -21.72
N TYR A 103 -13.04 1.01 -20.47
CA TYR A 103 -13.22 0.11 -19.33
C TYR A 103 -14.45 -0.78 -19.46
N ASN A 104 -15.57 -0.23 -19.93
CA ASN A 104 -16.79 -1.00 -20.16
C ASN A 104 -16.59 -2.05 -21.25
N THR A 105 -16.00 -1.69 -22.39
CA THR A 105 -15.71 -2.65 -23.46
C THR A 105 -14.77 -3.77 -22.99
N ALA A 106 -13.75 -3.44 -22.19
CA ALA A 106 -12.85 -4.44 -21.63
C ALA A 106 -13.57 -5.38 -20.65
N ALA A 107 -14.49 -4.85 -19.83
CA ALA A 107 -15.32 -5.65 -18.94
C ALA A 107 -16.27 -6.58 -19.71
N ASP A 108 -16.94 -6.06 -20.74
CA ASP A 108 -17.86 -6.83 -21.59
C ASP A 108 -17.15 -7.94 -22.38
N THR A 109 -15.88 -7.75 -22.73
CA THR A 109 -15.06 -8.78 -23.41
C THR A 109 -14.63 -9.90 -22.45
N LEU A 110 -14.46 -9.57 -21.17
CA LEU A 110 -13.99 -10.52 -20.16
C LEU A 110 -15.14 -11.41 -19.63
N LEU A 111 -16.37 -10.90 -19.66
CA LEU A 111 -17.60 -11.60 -19.24
C LEU A 111 -18.16 -12.49 -20.35
#